data_AF-A0A970GYA2-F1
#
_entry.id   AF-A0A970GYA2-F1
#
_cell.length_a   1.000
_cell.length_b   1.000
_cell.length_c   1.000
_cell.angle_alpha   90.00
_cell.angle_beta   90.00
_cell.angle_gamma   90.00
#
_symmetry.space_group_name_H-M   'P 1'
#
loop_
_entity.id
_entity.type
_entity.pdbx_description
1 polymer ?
#
loop_
_entity_poly.entity_id
_entity_poly.type
_entity_poly.pdbx_seq_one_letter_code
_entity_poly.pdbx_strand_id
1 'polypeptide(L)'
;IATATNGRVAKIALEHLGLLDYFEFVLSNDDIGVSKRHPDIYLLAAEKLGQTVENTIVFEDNPHCVRTAKNAGFRVAGINDIHFSEVENRMTADIADWTAWDYEYYLELFKA
;
A
#
# COMPACT_ATOMS: atom_id res chain seq x y z
N ILE A 1 -8.37 -1.61 0.19
CA ILE A 1 -7.14 -1.81 0.98
C ILE A 1 -6.59 -3.23 0.79
N ALA A 2 -5.26 -3.39 0.81
CA ALA A 2 -4.55 -4.68 0.72
C ALA A 2 -3.57 -4.83 1.90
N THR A 3 -3.77 -5.84 2.75
CA THR A 3 -3.04 -5.97 4.03
C THR A 3 -2.49 -7.37 4.28
N ALA A 4 -1.44 -7.47 5.08
CA ALA A 4 -0.94 -8.75 5.59
C ALA A 4 -1.75 -9.26 6.80
N THR A 5 -2.54 -8.40 7.43
CA THR A 5 -3.44 -8.75 8.53
C THR A 5 -4.55 -9.67 8.04
N ASN A 6 -5.01 -10.60 8.89
CA ASN A 6 -6.19 -11.41 8.62
C ASN A 6 -7.38 -10.54 8.18
N GLY A 7 -8.06 -10.95 7.11
CA GLY A 7 -9.08 -10.13 6.45
C GLY A 7 -10.27 -9.79 7.35
N ARG A 8 -10.69 -10.72 8.23
CA ARG A 8 -11.78 -10.47 9.18
C ARG A 8 -11.38 -9.44 10.24
N VAL A 9 -10.16 -9.53 10.78
CA VAL A 9 -9.64 -8.57 11.77
C VAL A 9 -9.53 -7.18 11.15
N ALA A 10 -9.01 -7.07 9.92
CA ALA A 10 -8.92 -5.81 9.21
C ALA A 10 -10.29 -5.15 8.99
N LYS A 11 -11.30 -5.93 8.55
CA LYS A 11 -12.67 -5.42 8.38
C LYS A 11 -13.27 -4.90 9.68
N ILE A 12 -13.18 -5.66 10.77
CA ILE A 12 -13.68 -5.25 12.10
C ILE A 12 -13.01 -3.94 12.54
N ALA A 13 -11.69 -3.82 12.37
CA ALA A 13 -10.97 -2.60 12.74
C ALA A 13 -11.45 -1.39 11.93
N LEU A 14 -11.62 -1.55 10.61
CA LEU A 14 -12.12 -0.49 9.73
C LEU A 14 -13.56 -0.10 10.04
N GLU A 15 -14.44 -1.06 10.32
CA GLU A 15 -15.83 -0.82 10.73
C GLU A 15 -15.89 -0.03 12.04
N HIS A 16 -15.12 -0.45 13.06
CA HIS A 16 -15.06 0.25 14.34
C HIS A 16 -14.55 1.69 14.22
N LEU A 17 -13.67 1.97 13.25
CA LEU A 17 -13.14 3.31 12.98
C LEU A 17 -14.05 4.12 12.03
N GLY A 18 -15.13 3.55 11.50
CA GLY A 18 -15.99 4.20 10.51
C GLY A 18 -15.30 4.41 9.15
N LEU A 19 -14.26 3.63 8.85
CA LEU A 19 -13.43 3.76 7.65
C LEU A 19 -13.74 2.72 6.57
N LEU A 20 -14.55 1.70 6.87
CA LEU A 20 -14.79 0.60 5.92
C LEU A 20 -15.35 1.11 4.59
N ASP A 21 -16.29 2.05 4.64
CA ASP A 21 -17.00 2.59 3.47
C ASP A 21 -16.09 3.42 2.52
N TYR A 22 -14.86 3.73 2.94
CA TYR A 22 -13.87 4.40 2.09
C TYR A 22 -13.13 3.44 1.17
N PHE A 23 -13.31 2.13 1.31
CA PHE A 23 -12.61 1.11 0.52
C PHE A 23 -13.58 0.25 -0.27
N GLU A 24 -13.39 0.15 -1.59
CA GLU A 24 -14.18 -0.74 -2.46
C GLU A 24 -14.08 -2.22 -2.05
N PHE A 25 -12.94 -2.61 -1.50
CA PHE A 25 -12.70 -3.96 -1.00
C PHE A 25 -11.57 -4.00 0.03
N VAL A 26 -11.52 -5.12 0.77
CA VAL A 26 -10.42 -5.49 1.67
C VAL A 26 -9.82 -6.80 1.15
N LEU A 27 -8.53 -6.78 0.79
CA LEU A 27 -7.72 -7.96 0.49
C LEU A 27 -6.75 -8.25 1.63
N SER A 28 -6.56 -9.53 1.91
CA SER A 28 -5.65 -10.07 2.91
C SER A 28 -4.73 -11.13 2.31
N ASN A 29 -3.63 -11.45 2.98
CA ASN A 29 -2.84 -12.65 2.69
C ASN A 29 -3.71 -13.93 2.68
N ASP A 30 -4.80 -13.97 3.46
CA ASP A 30 -5.73 -15.10 3.47
C ASP A 30 -6.39 -15.34 2.11
N ASP A 31 -6.53 -14.30 1.27
CA ASP A 31 -7.17 -14.39 -0.05
C ASP A 31 -6.22 -14.95 -1.12
N ILE A 32 -4.90 -14.96 -0.88
CA ILE A 32 -3.87 -15.18 -1.91
C ILE A 32 -2.87 -16.28 -1.52
N GLY A 33 -2.74 -16.56 -0.22
CA GLY A 33 -1.86 -17.62 0.29
C GLY A 33 -0.36 -17.30 0.24
N VAL A 34 0.02 -16.10 -0.21
CA VAL A 34 1.42 -15.63 -0.26
C VAL A 34 1.58 -14.30 0.46
N SER A 35 2.76 -14.08 1.04
CA SER A 35 3.10 -12.81 1.70
C SER A 35 3.33 -11.68 0.68
N LYS A 36 3.28 -10.42 1.15
CA LYS A 36 3.66 -9.20 0.41
C LYS A 36 5.12 -9.17 -0.13
N ARG A 37 5.91 -10.23 0.06
CA ARG A 37 7.19 -10.40 -0.65
C ARG A 37 6.98 -10.72 -2.13
N HIS A 38 5.79 -11.18 -2.50
CA HIS A 38 5.36 -11.40 -3.89
C HIS A 38 4.34 -10.33 -4.30
N PRO A 39 4.26 -9.99 -5.61
CA PRO A 39 3.45 -8.88 -6.06
C PRO A 39 1.95 -9.19 -6.18
N ASP A 40 1.55 -10.44 -5.96
CA ASP A 40 0.22 -11.00 -6.23
C ASP A 40 -0.91 -10.17 -5.60
N ILE A 41 -0.73 -9.68 -4.38
CA ILE A 41 -1.75 -8.84 -3.71
C ILE A 41 -1.94 -7.48 -4.38
N TYR A 42 -0.87 -6.89 -4.90
CA TYR A 42 -0.94 -5.61 -5.61
C TYR A 42 -1.57 -5.81 -7.00
N LEU A 43 -1.20 -6.89 -7.69
CA LEU A 43 -1.75 -7.26 -9.00
C LEU A 43 -3.25 -7.56 -8.89
N LEU A 44 -3.66 -8.36 -7.90
CA LEU A 44 -5.08 -8.65 -7.65
C LEU A 44 -5.87 -7.40 -7.24
N ALA A 45 -5.25 -6.48 -6.49
CA ALA A 45 -5.88 -5.21 -6.15
C ALA A 45 -6.13 -4.37 -7.42
N ALA A 46 -5.15 -4.23 -8.30
CA ALA A 46 -5.29 -3.51 -9.57
C ALA A 46 -6.37 -4.15 -10.46
N GLU A 47 -6.37 -5.48 -10.58
CA GLU A 47 -7.39 -6.23 -11.31
C GLU A 47 -8.80 -5.96 -10.77
N LYS A 48 -8.98 -6.02 -9.45
CA LYS A 48 -10.28 -5.76 -8.81
C LYS A 48 -10.76 -4.32 -8.93
N LEU A 49 -9.84 -3.36 -9.01
CA LEU A 49 -10.15 -1.96 -9.34
C LEU A 49 -10.46 -1.76 -10.83
N GLY A 50 -10.29 -2.79 -11.67
CA GLY A 50 -10.41 -2.68 -13.12
C GLY A 50 -9.34 -1.76 -13.74
N GLN A 51 -8.18 -1.65 -13.10
CA GLN A 51 -7.08 -0.76 -13.50
C GLN A 51 -5.86 -1.54 -13.97
N THR A 52 -4.99 -0.89 -14.72
CA THR A 52 -3.66 -1.42 -15.05
C THR A 52 -2.65 -1.07 -13.94
N VAL A 53 -1.50 -1.75 -13.96
CA VAL A 53 -0.39 -1.49 -13.03
C VAL A 53 0.07 -0.02 -13.12
N GLU A 54 0.16 0.52 -14.34
CA GLU A 54 0.62 1.89 -14.61
C GLU A 54 -0.37 2.95 -14.12
N ASN A 55 -1.66 2.60 -14.10
CA ASN A 55 -2.75 3.45 -13.61
C ASN A 55 -3.07 3.21 -12.12
N THR A 56 -2.23 2.46 -11.41
CA THR A 56 -2.41 2.16 -9.99
C THR A 56 -1.22 2.67 -9.19
N ILE A 57 -1.51 3.39 -8.09
CA ILE A 57 -0.49 3.85 -7.14
C ILE A 57 -0.58 3.02 -5.87
N VAL A 58 0.53 2.46 -5.43
CA VAL A 58 0.65 1.74 -4.16
C VAL A 58 1.18 2.70 -3.10
N PHE A 59 0.48 2.81 -1.97
CA PHE A 59 0.97 3.48 -0.78
C PHE A 59 1.57 2.43 0.17
N GLU A 60 2.85 2.56 0.53
CA GLU A 60 3.51 1.67 1.50
C GLU A 60 4.61 2.38 2.29
N ASP A 61 4.83 1.90 3.51
CA ASP A 61 5.88 2.35 4.43
C ASP A 61 7.08 1.38 4.48
N ASN A 62 6.82 0.08 4.33
CA ASN A 62 7.82 -0.96 4.50
C ASN A 62 8.74 -1.08 3.26
N PRO A 63 10.08 -0.94 3.41
CA PRO A 63 11.02 -0.95 2.28
C PRO A 63 10.97 -2.22 1.41
N HIS A 64 10.67 -3.37 2.02
CA HIS A 64 10.55 -4.62 1.27
C HIS A 64 9.31 -4.64 0.39
N CYS A 65 8.19 -4.15 0.91
CA CYS A 65 6.90 -4.09 0.20
C CYS A 65 6.96 -3.06 -0.93
N VAL A 66 7.56 -1.89 -0.66
CA VAL A 66 7.87 -0.85 -1.66
C VAL A 66 8.67 -1.44 -2.83
N ARG A 67 9.74 -2.19 -2.54
CA ARG A 67 10.55 -2.85 -3.57
C ARG A 67 9.77 -3.88 -4.37
N THR A 68 8.95 -4.70 -3.72
CA THR A 68 8.12 -5.70 -4.41
C THR A 68 7.13 -5.03 -5.37
N ALA A 69 6.44 -3.97 -4.93
CA ALA A 69 5.52 -3.22 -5.79
C ALA A 69 6.24 -2.55 -6.98
N LYS A 70 7.38 -1.88 -6.74
CA LYS A 70 8.19 -1.28 -7.81
C LYS A 70 8.65 -2.31 -8.84
N ASN A 71 9.13 -3.46 -8.40
CA ASN A 71 9.56 -4.54 -9.30
C ASN A 71 8.42 -5.11 -10.16
N ALA A 72 7.18 -4.99 -9.70
CA ALA A 72 5.99 -5.38 -10.46
C ALA A 72 5.47 -4.28 -11.40
N GLY A 73 6.13 -3.12 -11.45
CA GLY A 73 5.82 -2.02 -12.37
C GLY A 73 4.93 -0.92 -11.78
N PHE A 74 4.49 -1.05 -10.52
CA PHE A 74 3.64 -0.04 -9.90
C PHE A 74 4.41 1.26 -9.66
N ARG A 75 3.68 2.38 -9.68
CA ARG A 75 4.13 3.61 -9.03
C ARG A 75 3.89 3.48 -7.53
N VAL A 76 4.83 3.95 -6.72
CA VAL A 76 4.78 3.82 -5.26
C VAL A 76 4.93 5.17 -4.59
N ALA A 77 3.97 5.49 -3.72
CA ALA A 77 4.01 6.57 -2.76
C ALA A 77 4.49 6.00 -1.41
N GLY A 78 5.74 6.28 -1.04
CA GLY A 78 6.38 5.78 0.17
C GLY A 78 6.06 6.62 1.42
N ILE A 79 5.50 6.01 2.46
CA ILE A 79 5.15 6.72 3.70
C ILE A 79 6.31 6.56 4.70
N ASN A 80 6.89 7.66 5.18
CA ASN A 80 7.85 7.58 6.26
C ASN A 80 7.12 7.29 7.57
N ASP A 81 7.56 6.28 8.30
CA ASP A 81 6.96 5.87 9.57
C ASP A 81 7.92 6.15 10.73
N ILE A 82 7.40 6.76 11.79
CA ILE A 82 8.13 7.03 13.03
C ILE A 82 8.57 5.74 13.76
N HIS A 83 7.95 4.61 13.43
CA HIS A 83 8.29 3.29 13.97
C HIS A 83 9.42 2.60 13.20
N PHE A 84 9.79 3.11 12.02
CA PHE A 84 10.96 2.64 11.28
C PHE A 84 12.21 3.44 11.65
N SER A 85 13.37 2.77 11.58
CA SER A 85 14.65 3.47 11.71
C SER A 85 14.87 4.47 10.57
N GLU A 86 15.77 5.43 10.77
CA GLU A 86 16.18 6.36 9.71
C GLU A 86 16.72 5.62 8.48
N VAL A 87 17.39 4.48 8.69
CA VAL A 87 17.89 3.63 7.61
C VAL A 87 16.74 3.05 6.81
N GLU A 88 15.72 2.52 7.47
CA GLU A 88 14.55 1.95 6.78
C GLU A 88 13.75 3.01 6.04
N ASN A 89 13.47 4.15 6.66
CA ASN A 89 12.79 5.27 5.98
C ASN A 89 13.59 5.77 4.76
N ARG A 90 14.92 5.87 4.88
CA ARG A 90 15.79 6.21 3.73
C ARG A 90 15.71 5.15 2.64
N MET A 91 15.69 3.86 2.99
CA MET A 91 15.51 2.79 2.00
C MET A 91 14.17 2.90 1.27
N THR A 92 13.08 3.25 1.95
CA THR A 92 11.80 3.55 1.30
C THR A 92 11.94 4.73 0.34
N ALA A 93 12.58 5.82 0.76
CA ALA A 93 12.80 7.00 -0.07
C ALA A 93 13.68 6.77 -1.29
N ASP A 94 14.68 5.88 -1.20
CA ASP A 94 15.55 5.54 -2.32
C ASP A 94 14.84 4.72 -3.42
N ILE A 95 13.68 4.11 -3.12
CA ILE A 95 12.99 3.16 -4.01
C ILE A 95 11.66 3.73 -4.52
N ALA A 96 10.90 4.42 -3.67
CA ALA A 96 9.59 4.96 -4.00
C ALA A 96 9.68 6.11 -5.00
N ASP A 97 8.59 6.38 -5.73
CA ASP A 97 8.52 7.52 -6.67
C ASP A 97 8.34 8.85 -5.93
N TRP A 98 7.72 8.81 -4.76
CA TRP A 98 7.56 9.94 -3.85
C TRP A 98 7.61 9.47 -2.41
N THR A 99 8.03 10.35 -1.50
CA THR A 99 7.89 10.10 -0.06
C THR A 99 7.38 11.30 0.71
N ALA A 100 6.61 11.03 1.75
CA ALA A 100 6.12 12.03 2.68
C ALA A 100 6.04 11.48 4.10
N TRP A 101 6.06 12.39 5.08
CA TRP A 101 5.83 12.08 6.49
C TRP A 101 4.36 12.12 6.89
N ASP A 102 3.54 12.78 6.08
CA ASP A 102 2.10 12.94 6.30
C ASP A 102 1.33 12.84 4.98
N TYR A 103 0.02 12.68 5.10
CA TYR A 103 -0.86 12.55 3.93
C TYR A 103 -1.16 13.91 3.25
N GLU A 104 -0.86 15.05 3.90
CA GLU A 104 -1.15 16.39 3.35
C GLU A 104 -0.34 16.65 2.08
N TYR A 105 0.93 16.21 2.07
CA TYR A 105 1.75 16.23 0.85
C TYR A 105 1.08 15.47 -0.31
N TYR A 106 0.52 14.29 -0.03
CA TYR A 106 -0.17 13.50 -1.06
C TYR A 106 -1.49 14.11 -1.50
N LEU A 107 -2.21 14.78 -0.60
CA LEU A 107 -3.38 15.56 -0.99
C LEU A 107 -3.01 16.66 -1.97
N GLU A 108 -1.91 17.37 -1.77
CA GLU A 108 -1.46 18.37 -2.75
C GLU A 108 -1.04 17.73 -4.07
N LEU A 109 -0.31 16.62 -4.02
CA LEU A 109 0.21 15.93 -5.20
C LEU A 109 -0.90 15.34 -6.09
N PHE A 110 -1.97 14.80 -5.49
CA PHE A 110 -3.04 14.09 -6.20
C PHE A 110 -4.33 14.89 -6.35
N LYS A 111 -4.34 16.19 -6.03
CA LYS A 111 -5.47 17.12 -6.24
C LYS A 111 -5.70 17.53 -7.70
N ALA A 112 -4.96 16.97 -8.66
CA ALA A 112 -5.01 17.33 -10.09
C ALA A 112 -6.00 16.47 -10.89
#